data_AF-A0A916GTN8-F1
#
_entry.id   AF-A0A916GTN8-F1
#
_cell.length_a   1.000
_cell.length_b   1.000
_cell.length_c   1.000
_cell.angle_alpha   90.00
_cell.angle_beta   90.00
_cell.angle_gamma   90.00
#
_symmetry.space_group_name_H-M   'P 1'
#
loop_
_entity.id
_entity.type
_entity.pdbx_description
1 polymer ?
#
loop_
_entity_poly.entity_id
_entity_poly.type
_entity_poly.pdbx_seq_one_letter_code
_entity_poly.pdbx_strand_id
1 'polypeptide(L)'
;MPRLSAPVLFLLIAAFIALAAFLLIRSIKSAQVEPLYTAEDVESSKAAAQRIIDAIEKYRADKGKAPWTLIDLTPTYIDRIPSTTMPEREWIYDASEPRVHYALGFATTPRRNHAWYWYSEHGRWIEAKP
;
A
#
# COMPACT_ATOMS: atom_id res chain seq x y z
N MET A 1 30.02 47.28 -35.57
CA MET A 1 29.48 45.94 -35.23
C MET A 1 30.62 45.10 -34.69
N PRO A 2 30.65 44.75 -33.39
CA PRO A 2 31.73 43.95 -32.83
C PRO A 2 31.63 42.49 -33.33
N ARG A 3 32.69 41.98 -33.95
CA ARG A 3 32.82 40.57 -34.32
C ARG A 3 33.37 39.81 -33.11
N LEU A 4 32.62 38.85 -32.59
CA LEU A 4 33.11 37.92 -31.58
C LEU A 4 34.23 37.07 -32.19
N SER A 5 35.33 36.91 -31.45
CA SER A 5 36.43 36.04 -31.87
C SER A 5 36.04 34.57 -31.68
N ALA A 6 36.54 33.70 -32.55
CA ALA A 6 36.30 32.25 -32.49
C ALA A 6 36.43 31.62 -31.09
N PRO A 7 37.45 31.95 -30.24
CA PRO A 7 37.56 31.36 -28.91
C PRO A 7 36.41 31.75 -27.95
N VAL A 8 35.84 32.95 -28.10
CA VAL A 8 34.71 33.40 -27.27
C VAL A 8 33.46 32.61 -27.63
N LEU A 9 33.26 32.30 -28.91
CA LEU A 9 32.14 31.47 -29.37
C LEU A 9 32.24 30.03 -28.83
N PHE A 10 33.43 29.44 -28.82
CA PHE A 10 33.65 28.09 -28.26
C PHE A 10 33.35 28.01 -26.76
N LEU A 11 33.76 29.01 -25.98
CA LEU A 11 33.48 29.05 -24.53
C LEU A 11 31.99 29.17 -24.23
N LEU A 12 31.25 29.95 -25.02
CA LEU A 12 29.79 30.09 -24.86
C LEU A 12 29.05 28.78 -25.17
N ILE A 13 29.47 28.06 -26.23
CA ILE A 13 28.90 26.75 -26.57
C ILE A 13 29.18 25.74 -25.46
N ALA A 14 30.40 25.67 -24.94
CA ALA A 14 30.75 24.76 -23.85
C ALA A 14 29.95 25.05 -22.57
N ALA A 15 29.78 26.32 -22.21
CA ALA A 15 28.97 26.73 -21.05
C ALA A 15 27.49 26.36 -21.23
N PHE A 16 26.94 26.52 -22.44
CA PHE A 16 25.56 26.15 -22.76
C PHE A 16 25.34 24.63 -22.66
N ILE A 17 26.28 23.82 -23.18
CA ILE A 17 26.23 22.36 -23.09
C ILE A 17 26.30 21.90 -21.62
N ALA A 18 27.20 22.48 -20.82
CA ALA A 18 27.33 22.15 -19.40
C ALA A 18 26.06 22.51 -18.61
N LEU A 19 25.45 23.66 -18.91
CA LEU A 19 24.18 24.07 -18.29
C LEU A 19 23.04 23.13 -18.69
N ALA A 20 22.93 22.76 -19.97
CA ALA A 20 21.91 21.83 -20.44
C ALA A 20 22.06 20.44 -19.79
N ALA A 21 23.29 19.92 -19.69
CA ALA A 21 23.58 18.67 -19.00
C ALA A 21 23.22 18.73 -17.51
N PHE A 22 23.56 19.84 -16.83
CA PHE A 22 23.20 20.06 -15.43
C PHE A 22 21.68 20.08 -15.19
N LEU A 23 20.92 20.74 -16.09
CA LEU A 23 19.47 20.79 -16.03
C LEU A 23 18.84 19.41 -16.25
N LEU A 24 19.34 18.63 -17.22
CA LEU A 24 18.88 17.26 -17.46
C LEU A 24 19.10 16.35 -16.25
N ILE A 25 20.25 16.45 -15.57
CA ILE A 25 20.53 15.66 -14.37
C ILE A 25 19.58 16.05 -13.22
N ARG A 26 19.21 17.33 -13.09
CA ARG A 26 18.26 17.77 -12.06
C ARG A 26 16.84 17.28 -12.34
N SER A 27 16.39 17.26 -13.60
CA SER A 27 15.05 16.76 -13.97
C SER A 27 14.87 15.26 -13.70
N ILE A 28 15.96 14.47 -13.72
CA ILE A 28 15.88 13.03 -13.41
C ILE A 28 15.67 12.77 -11.91
N LYS A 29 16.16 13.66 -11.03
CA LYS A 29 16.03 13.48 -9.57
C LYS A 29 14.63 13.81 -9.04
N SER A 30 13.81 14.58 -9.77
CA SER A 30 12.45 14.95 -9.33
C SER A 30 11.36 13.93 -9.71
N ALA A 31 11.71 12.83 -10.38
CA ALA A 31 10.74 11.82 -10.84
C ALA A 31 10.63 10.58 -9.93
N GLN A 32 11.26 10.60 -8.74
CA GLN A 32 11.01 9.57 -7.74
C GLN A 32 9.70 9.90 -7.03
N VAL A 33 8.60 9.34 -7.53
CA VAL A 33 7.32 9.31 -6.83
C VAL A 33 7.56 8.54 -5.53
N GLU A 34 7.50 9.22 -4.39
CA GLU A 34 7.55 8.55 -3.10
C GLU A 34 6.44 7.50 -3.04
N PRO A 35 6.71 6.29 -2.52
CA PRO A 35 5.67 5.30 -2.35
C PRO A 35 4.59 5.88 -1.42
N LEU A 36 3.32 5.67 -1.80
CA LEU A 36 2.15 6.19 -1.06
C LEU A 36 2.00 5.61 0.36
N TYR A 37 2.85 4.65 0.73
CA TYR A 37 2.87 3.99 2.02
C TYR A 37 4.29 3.54 2.37
N THR A 38 4.54 3.33 3.66
CA THR A 38 5.80 2.87 4.23
C THR A 38 5.69 1.42 4.72
N ALA A 39 6.84 0.78 5.02
CA ALA A 39 6.83 -0.52 5.69
C ALA A 39 6.18 -0.46 7.08
N GLU A 40 6.31 0.68 7.78
CA GLU A 40 5.65 0.91 9.07
C GLU A 40 4.13 0.93 8.94
N ASP A 41 3.59 1.49 7.85
CA ASP A 41 2.16 1.45 7.57
C ASP A 41 1.69 0.00 7.38
N VAL A 42 2.47 -0.84 6.70
CA VAL A 42 2.13 -2.26 6.48
C VAL A 42 2.07 -3.02 7.80
N GLU A 43 3.09 -2.87 8.64
CA GLU A 43 3.13 -3.54 9.93
C GLU A 43 2.06 -3.01 10.89
N SER A 44 1.79 -1.70 10.88
CA SER A 44 0.71 -1.09 11.65
C SER A 44 -0.67 -1.64 11.24
N SER A 45 -0.91 -1.77 9.93
CA SER A 45 -2.12 -2.42 9.41
C SER A 45 -2.22 -3.89 9.84
N LYS A 46 -1.14 -4.68 9.72
CA LYS A 46 -1.15 -6.08 10.19
C LYS A 46 -1.49 -6.18 11.68
N ALA A 47 -0.91 -5.31 12.50
CA ALA A 47 -1.20 -5.26 13.93
C ALA A 47 -2.65 -4.88 14.23
N ALA A 48 -3.22 -3.92 13.49
CA ALA A 48 -4.64 -3.56 13.61
C ALA A 48 -5.57 -4.71 13.18
N ALA A 49 -5.21 -5.42 12.11
CA ALA A 49 -5.94 -6.59 11.61
C ALA A 49 -5.98 -7.73 12.63
N GLN A 50 -4.97 -7.88 13.49
CA GLN A 50 -4.95 -8.96 14.49
C GLN A 50 -6.20 -8.92 15.38
N ARG A 51 -6.68 -7.73 15.77
CA ARG A 51 -7.91 -7.59 16.56
C ARG A 51 -9.15 -8.07 15.82
N ILE A 52 -9.19 -7.86 14.50
CA ILE A 52 -10.28 -8.33 13.63
C ILE A 52 -10.21 -9.84 13.48
N ILE A 53 -9.01 -10.39 13.24
CA ILE A 53 -8.76 -11.84 13.15
C ILE A 53 -9.22 -12.54 14.43
N ASP A 54 -8.80 -12.06 15.60
CA ASP A 54 -9.19 -12.64 16.89
C ASP A 54 -10.73 -12.61 17.09
N ALA A 55 -11.40 -11.54 16.65
CA ALA A 55 -12.85 -11.43 16.70
C ALA A 55 -13.55 -12.43 15.75
N ILE A 56 -13.00 -12.62 14.54
CA ILE A 56 -13.49 -13.63 13.60
C ILE A 56 -13.32 -15.04 14.17
N GLU A 57 -12.17 -15.36 14.78
CA GLU A 57 -11.95 -16.69 15.35
C GLU A 57 -12.91 -16.96 16.53
N LYS A 58 -13.18 -15.97 17.38
CA LYS A 58 -14.22 -16.09 18.42
C LYS A 58 -15.61 -16.32 17.82
N TYR A 59 -15.99 -15.55 16.80
CA TYR A 59 -17.25 -15.74 16.09
C TYR A 59 -17.35 -17.17 15.51
N ARG A 60 -16.27 -17.67 14.91
CA ARG A 60 -16.19 -19.03 14.35
C ARG A 60 -16.36 -20.10 15.42
N ALA A 61 -15.72 -19.93 16.58
CA ALA A 61 -15.85 -20.85 17.70
C ALA A 61 -17.31 -20.95 18.18
N ASP A 62 -18.03 -19.82 18.24
CA ASP A 62 -19.42 -19.77 18.69
C ASP A 62 -20.44 -20.25 17.65
N LYS A 63 -20.21 -19.93 16.37
CA LYS A 63 -21.19 -20.12 15.29
C LYS A 63 -20.86 -21.28 14.36
N GLY A 64 -19.68 -21.87 14.49
CA GLY A 64 -19.16 -22.93 13.62
C GLY A 64 -18.73 -22.48 12.22
N LYS A 65 -18.75 -21.16 11.93
CA LYS A 65 -18.47 -20.59 10.60
C LYS A 65 -18.01 -19.14 10.72
N ALA A 66 -17.28 -18.64 9.71
CA ALA A 66 -16.86 -17.25 9.63
C ALA A 66 -18.06 -16.30 9.38
N PRO A 67 -17.98 -15.03 9.79
CA PRO A 67 -19.04 -14.06 9.51
C PRO A 67 -19.16 -13.79 8.00
N TRP A 68 -20.32 -13.32 7.55
CA TRP A 68 -20.48 -12.91 6.15
C TRP A 68 -19.80 -11.56 5.90
N THR A 69 -19.87 -10.68 6.88
CA THR A 69 -19.28 -9.34 6.81
C THR A 69 -18.56 -9.00 8.11
N LEU A 70 -17.60 -8.07 8.07
CA LEU A 70 -16.95 -7.60 9.29
C LEU A 70 -17.92 -6.91 10.26
N ILE A 71 -19.04 -6.38 9.76
CA ILE A 71 -20.06 -5.72 10.61
C ILE A 71 -20.72 -6.72 11.56
N ASP A 72 -20.85 -7.99 11.15
CA ASP A 72 -21.43 -9.07 11.99
C ASP A 72 -20.63 -9.33 13.27
N LEU A 73 -19.38 -8.85 13.35
CA LEU A 73 -18.54 -8.94 14.54
C LEU A 73 -18.92 -7.88 15.59
N THR A 74 -19.52 -6.77 15.17
CA THR A 74 -19.82 -5.64 16.05
C THR A 74 -21.25 -5.71 16.61
N PRO A 75 -21.50 -5.22 17.84
CA PRO A 75 -20.50 -4.87 18.86
C PRO A 75 -20.03 -6.10 19.68
N THR A 76 -20.56 -7.29 19.41
CA THR A 76 -20.46 -8.45 20.32
C THR A 76 -19.04 -9.02 20.44
N TYR A 77 -18.33 -9.16 19.32
CA TYR A 77 -17.00 -9.77 19.25
C TYR A 77 -15.88 -8.72 19.21
N ILE A 78 -16.20 -7.51 18.78
CA ILE A 78 -15.33 -6.34 18.75
C ILE A 78 -16.19 -5.06 18.84
N ASP A 79 -15.76 -4.08 19.63
CA ASP A 79 -16.53 -2.84 19.81
C ASP A 79 -16.70 -2.05 18.51
N ARG A 80 -15.62 -1.97 17.73
CA ARG A 80 -15.57 -1.31 16.41
C ARG A 80 -14.46 -1.90 15.56
N ILE A 81 -14.66 -1.90 14.25
CA ILE A 81 -13.61 -2.30 13.30
C ILE A 81 -12.53 -1.20 13.26
N PRO A 82 -11.27 -1.48 13.62
CA PRO A 82 -10.19 -0.50 13.51
C PRO A 82 -9.96 -0.14 12.04
N SER A 83 -9.51 1.07 11.72
CA SER A 83 -9.10 1.41 10.36
C SER A 83 -7.69 0.89 10.06
N THR A 84 -7.39 0.64 8.79
CA THR A 84 -6.03 0.38 8.31
C THR A 84 -5.28 1.72 8.14
N THR A 85 -3.95 1.70 8.30
CA THR A 85 -3.06 2.86 8.06
C THR A 85 -2.76 3.09 6.58
N MET A 86 -3.22 2.17 5.71
CA MET A 86 -3.09 2.32 4.26
C MET A 86 -3.85 3.53 3.70
N PRO A 87 -3.42 4.09 2.55
CA PRO A 87 -4.08 5.23 1.90
C PRO A 87 -5.59 5.06 1.69
N GLU A 88 -6.03 3.87 1.27
CA GLU A 88 -7.45 3.59 1.03
C GLU A 88 -8.27 3.44 2.32
N ARG A 89 -7.62 3.23 3.48
CA ARG A 89 -8.25 3.08 4.81
C ARG A 89 -9.35 2.00 4.91
N GLU A 90 -9.43 1.08 3.95
CA GLU A 90 -10.44 0.03 3.88
C GLU A 90 -9.85 -1.37 4.06
N TRP A 91 -10.62 -2.23 4.73
CA TRP A 91 -10.37 -3.67 4.77
C TRP A 91 -11.07 -4.36 3.62
N ILE A 92 -10.39 -5.34 3.05
CA ILE A 92 -10.97 -6.28 2.10
C ILE A 92 -11.16 -7.60 2.85
N TYR A 93 -12.39 -8.06 2.92
CA TYR A 93 -12.76 -9.30 3.59
C TYR A 93 -13.52 -10.18 2.60
N ASP A 94 -13.14 -11.45 2.55
CA ASP A 94 -13.82 -12.45 1.73
C ASP A 94 -14.03 -13.72 2.56
N ALA A 95 -15.25 -14.25 2.51
CA ALA A 95 -15.63 -15.53 3.07
C ALA A 95 -16.65 -16.17 2.14
N SER A 96 -16.25 -17.24 1.46
CA SER A 96 -17.12 -18.03 0.60
C SER A 96 -17.77 -19.18 1.37
N GLU A 97 -18.98 -19.61 1.01
CA GLU A 97 -19.57 -20.85 1.54
C GLU A 97 -18.61 -22.04 1.32
N PRO A 98 -18.39 -22.93 2.31
CA PRO A 98 -19.14 -23.08 3.57
C PRO A 98 -18.73 -22.13 4.73
N ARG A 99 -17.92 -21.10 4.46
CA ARG A 99 -17.35 -20.15 5.44
C ARG A 99 -16.50 -20.81 6.52
N VAL A 100 -15.87 -21.92 6.13
CA VAL A 100 -14.83 -22.55 6.94
C VAL A 100 -13.55 -21.73 6.87
N HIS A 101 -13.25 -21.12 5.74
CA HIS A 101 -12.08 -20.26 5.55
C HIS A 101 -12.50 -18.82 5.21
N TYR A 102 -11.59 -17.88 5.49
CA TYR A 102 -11.76 -16.47 5.13
C TYR A 102 -10.41 -15.86 4.78
N ALA A 103 -10.45 -14.77 4.03
CA ALA A 103 -9.34 -13.88 3.78
C ALA A 103 -9.64 -12.49 4.35
N LEU A 104 -8.66 -11.88 5.01
CA LEU A 104 -8.72 -10.48 5.45
C LEU A 104 -7.46 -9.78 4.97
N GLY A 105 -7.60 -8.64 4.30
CA GLY A 105 -6.44 -7.89 3.86
C GLY A 105 -6.73 -6.43 3.60
N PHE A 106 -5.77 -5.76 2.99
CA PHE A 106 -5.83 -4.34 2.67
C PHE A 106 -5.14 -4.09 1.33
N ALA A 107 -5.61 -3.06 0.61
CA ALA A 107 -5.03 -2.62 -0.64
C ALA A 107 -4.10 -1.42 -0.42
N THR A 108 -3.09 -1.32 -1.28
CA THR A 108 -2.23 -0.14 -1.43
C THR A 108 -2.65 0.74 -2.60
N THR A 109 -3.63 0.29 -3.39
CA THR A 109 -4.11 1.00 -4.57
C THR A 109 -5.64 1.05 -4.62
N PRO A 110 -6.23 2.04 -5.31
CA PRO A 110 -7.69 2.19 -5.43
C PRO A 110 -8.39 1.02 -6.11
N ARG A 111 -7.66 0.14 -6.81
CA ARG A 111 -8.24 -1.04 -7.48
C ARG A 111 -8.73 -2.12 -6.51
N ARG A 112 -8.51 -1.94 -5.20
CA ARG A 112 -8.95 -2.86 -4.13
C ARG A 112 -8.46 -4.31 -4.30
N ASN A 113 -7.37 -4.52 -5.03
CA ASN A 113 -6.66 -5.80 -4.97
C ASN A 113 -5.94 -5.88 -3.63
N HIS A 114 -6.02 -7.03 -2.96
CA HIS A 114 -5.20 -7.28 -1.78
C HIS A 114 -3.74 -6.99 -2.12
N ALA A 115 -3.08 -6.14 -1.34
CA ALA A 115 -1.63 -6.01 -1.37
C ALA A 115 -1.02 -6.99 -0.35
N TRP A 116 -1.64 -7.06 0.82
CA TRP A 116 -1.41 -8.12 1.81
C TRP A 116 -2.72 -8.68 2.30
N TYR A 117 -2.74 -9.99 2.55
CA TYR A 117 -3.89 -10.65 3.13
C TYR A 117 -3.47 -11.79 4.07
N TRP A 118 -4.23 -11.94 5.14
CA TRP A 118 -4.28 -13.09 6.00
C TRP A 118 -5.25 -14.10 5.41
N TYR A 119 -4.83 -15.37 5.29
CA TYR A 119 -5.72 -16.46 4.91
C TYR A 119 -5.79 -17.49 6.03
N SER A 120 -7.00 -17.75 6.54
CA SER A 120 -7.18 -18.53 7.76
C SER A 120 -6.73 -19.99 7.64
N GLU A 121 -6.70 -20.55 6.43
CA GLU A 121 -6.16 -21.91 6.19
C GLU A 121 -4.64 -21.97 6.43
N HIS A 122 -3.91 -20.92 6.07
CA HIS A 122 -2.45 -20.90 6.16
C HIS A 122 -1.92 -20.29 7.46
N GLY A 123 -2.76 -19.53 8.19
CA GLY A 123 -2.37 -18.90 9.45
C GLY A 123 -1.19 -17.92 9.31
N ARG A 124 -1.08 -17.23 8.17
CA ARG A 124 -0.01 -16.25 7.91
C ARG A 124 -0.44 -15.18 6.92
N TRP A 125 0.26 -14.05 6.99
CA TRP A 125 0.19 -13.00 5.98
C TRP A 125 0.87 -13.43 4.68
N ILE A 126 0.22 -13.15 3.56
CA ILE A 126 0.72 -13.37 2.21
C ILE A 126 0.74 -12.01 1.51
N GLU A 127 1.89 -11.68 0.93
CA GLU A 127 2.02 -10.55 0.02
C GLU A 127 1.48 -10.97 -1.36
N ALA A 128 0.50 -10.24 -1.85
CA ALA A 128 -0.02 -10.45 -3.18
C ALA A 128 0.98 -9.90 -4.19
N LYS A 129 1.44 -10.77 -5.09
CA LYS A 129 2.25 -10.30 -6.21
C LYS A 129 1.33 -9.51 -7.17
N PRO A 130 1.74 -8.31 -7.60
CA PRO A 130 0.98 -7.50 -8.54
C PRO A 130 0.81 -8.19 -9.90
#